data_AF-A0A349U3Q1-F1
#
_entry.id   AF-A0A349U3Q1-F1
#
_cell.length_a   1.000
_cell.length_b   1.000
_cell.length_c   1.000
_cell.angle_alpha   90.00
_cell.angle_beta   90.00
_cell.angle_gamma   90.00
#
_symmetry.space_group_name_H-M   'P 1'
#
loop_
_entity.id
_entity.type
_entity.pdbx_description
1 polymer ?
#
loop_
_entity_poly.entity_id
_entity_poly.type
_entity_poly.pdbx_seq_one_letter_code
_entity_poly.pdbx_strand_id
1 'polypeptide(L)'
;MTAFTVGLPKTQDKKGLSGARFFLERYGVSYELYELMDDFENCPVILVPSFENIDRTKLFAYLNNSGKALLCGTSEEIKNSVSIPLSLFHLIYDRLHEKYEKISKPSKLINWSLTLYNITPDLIKAPFYQQVRLIRKKIGSKRKVHTTWPADNTIDNWMQILKESLDILVPERSSVPLWPPPFKAAFVMTHDVDEKPGEEIYQITKIEKKHRILSTWNFIARSPRYKLEPSMLRELSAEGFEIGCHGLYHDRKFSSISAKERKLRVAGAKKIIEDALGKEVSGFRTPLLDRTDDLWTILAESGFSYDSSYPDVDHLTTTRYGMGVCTNLPYTTLPYLVELPVTAPQDVELFIDKRLSEKEALLFWQDKWNKVIDGRGLIVLISHPHFLKEKKRLDMYSNLLEFFTQKKDVWITTAGSIARWWQQRASYKIT
;
A
#
# COMPACT_ATOMS: atom_id res chain seq x y z
N MET A 1 1.42 21.57 17.56
CA MET A 1 0.09 21.51 18.21
C MET A 1 -0.86 22.25 17.30
N THR A 2 -1.67 21.53 16.53
CA THR A 2 -2.77 22.14 15.80
C THR A 2 -3.90 22.31 16.82
N ALA A 3 -4.30 23.55 17.08
CA ALA A 3 -5.35 23.85 18.05
C ALA A 3 -6.68 23.37 17.48
N PHE A 4 -7.34 22.46 18.19
CA PHE A 4 -8.70 22.04 17.88
C PHE A 4 -9.64 23.12 18.42
N THR A 5 -10.32 23.84 17.54
CA THR A 5 -11.50 24.60 17.98
C THR A 5 -12.67 23.64 17.96
N VAL A 6 -12.89 22.93 19.08
CA VAL A 6 -14.13 22.20 19.30
C VAL A 6 -15.19 23.25 19.63
N GLY A 7 -15.84 23.79 18.59
CA GLY A 7 -17.12 24.44 18.78
C GLY A 7 -18.11 23.35 19.14
N LEU A 8 -18.65 23.36 20.36
CA LEU A 8 -19.81 22.56 20.75
C LEU A 8 -21.10 23.40 20.58
N PRO A 9 -21.64 23.59 19.36
CA PRO A 9 -23.04 23.95 19.27
C PRO A 9 -23.83 22.66 19.49
N LYS A 10 -24.37 22.48 20.70
CA LYS A 10 -25.49 21.56 20.90
C LYS A 10 -26.65 22.10 20.07
N THR A 11 -26.88 21.55 18.89
CA THR A 11 -28.10 21.82 18.14
C THR A 11 -29.11 20.76 18.49
N GLN A 12 -30.16 21.13 19.21
CA GLN A 12 -31.39 20.35 19.26
C GLN A 12 -32.11 20.56 17.92
N ASP A 13 -32.26 19.49 17.14
CA ASP A 13 -33.23 19.52 16.03
C ASP A 13 -34.65 19.30 16.60
N LYS A 14 -35.68 19.68 15.84
CA LYS A 14 -37.11 19.61 16.18
C LYS A 14 -37.63 18.20 16.54
N LYS A 15 -36.76 17.18 16.48
CA LYS A 15 -37.04 15.78 16.82
C LYS A 15 -36.31 15.27 18.08
N GLY A 16 -35.66 16.15 18.86
CA GLY A 16 -35.08 15.78 20.17
C GLY A 16 -33.69 15.13 20.13
N LEU A 17 -33.03 15.09 18.97
CA LEU A 17 -31.66 14.56 18.83
C LEU A 17 -30.63 15.61 19.26
N SER A 18 -29.65 15.23 20.08
CA SER A 18 -28.45 16.03 20.34
C SER A 18 -27.31 15.55 19.45
N GLY A 19 -26.80 16.40 18.58
CA GLY A 19 -25.68 16.10 17.69
C GLY A 19 -24.40 16.89 18.01
N ALA A 20 -23.25 16.30 17.73
CA ALA A 20 -21.95 16.96 17.70
C ALA A 20 -21.47 17.07 16.23
N ARG A 21 -21.18 18.29 15.79
CA ARG A 21 -20.65 18.56 14.43
C ARG A 21 -19.13 18.68 14.50
N PHE A 22 -18.43 17.90 13.69
CA PHE A 22 -16.97 17.92 13.58
C PHE A 22 -16.55 18.59 12.28
N PHE A 23 -15.51 19.42 12.36
CA PHE A 23 -14.92 20.04 11.18
C PHE A 23 -13.45 19.65 11.10
N LEU A 24 -13.06 18.90 10.05
CA LEU A 24 -11.66 18.57 9.81
C LEU A 24 -11.00 19.69 9.00
N GLU A 25 -10.48 20.70 9.70
CA GLU A 25 -9.77 21.86 9.11
C GLU A 25 -8.68 21.44 8.12
N ARG A 26 -7.98 20.33 8.36
CA ARG A 26 -6.89 19.85 7.50
C ARG A 26 -7.34 19.43 6.10
N TYR A 27 -8.61 19.09 5.93
CA TYR A 27 -9.14 18.52 4.69
C TYR A 27 -10.34 19.28 4.13
N GLY A 28 -10.84 20.31 4.82
CA GLY A 28 -11.98 21.11 4.39
C GLY A 28 -13.31 20.35 4.35
N VAL A 29 -13.46 19.29 5.17
CA VAL A 29 -14.65 18.43 5.20
C VAL A 29 -15.29 18.46 6.59
N SER A 30 -16.61 18.62 6.64
CA SER A 30 -17.43 18.56 7.86
C SER A 30 -18.14 17.21 8.01
N TYR A 31 -18.28 16.73 9.24
CA TYR A 31 -19.01 15.51 9.61
C TYR A 31 -19.99 15.82 10.76
N GLU A 32 -21.08 15.06 10.88
CA GLU A 32 -22.04 15.18 11.99
C GLU A 32 -22.25 13.83 12.67
N LEU A 33 -22.18 13.82 13.99
CA LEU A 33 -22.45 12.69 14.86
C LEU A 33 -23.73 12.98 15.66
N TYR A 34 -24.61 12.00 15.80
CA TYR A 34 -25.85 12.14 16.57
C TYR A 34 -25.88 11.14 17.73
N GLU A 35 -26.27 11.62 18.91
CA GLU A 35 -26.56 10.81 20.10
C GLU A 35 -28.08 10.63 20.21
N LEU A 36 -28.53 9.38 20.33
CA LEU A 36 -29.93 9.04 20.58
C LEU A 36 -30.14 8.97 22.10
N MET A 37 -30.85 9.96 22.64
CA MET A 37 -31.31 9.94 24.03
C MET A 37 -32.73 9.39 24.06
N ASP A 38 -32.90 8.11 24.38
CA ASP A 38 -34.09 7.57 25.05
C ASP A 38 -33.86 6.11 25.52
N ASP A 39 -34.00 5.91 26.83
CA ASP A 39 -34.28 4.69 27.62
C ASP A 39 -33.96 3.29 27.07
N PHE A 40 -32.72 3.02 26.65
CA PHE A 40 -32.17 1.67 26.64
C PHE A 40 -30.73 1.67 27.13
N GLU A 41 -30.39 0.77 28.05
CA GLU A 41 -29.05 0.52 28.64
C GLU A 41 -27.98 0.05 27.60
N ASN A 42 -28.12 0.39 26.33
CA ASN A 42 -27.25 0.00 25.23
C ASN A 42 -27.19 1.12 24.17
N CYS A 43 -26.17 1.96 24.19
CA CYS A 43 -26.02 3.11 23.28
C CYS A 43 -25.69 2.69 21.83
N PRO A 44 -26.52 3.00 20.81
CA PRO A 44 -26.15 2.91 19.41
C PRO A 44 -25.58 4.24 18.89
N VAL A 45 -24.53 4.19 18.07
CA VAL A 45 -23.91 5.39 17.48
C VAL A 45 -23.99 5.34 15.97
N ILE A 46 -24.38 6.47 15.40
CA ILE A 46 -24.66 6.65 13.98
C ILE A 46 -23.59 7.56 13.36
N LEU A 47 -22.91 7.08 12.33
CA LEU A 47 -22.01 7.89 11.50
C LEU A 47 -22.70 8.25 10.19
N VAL A 48 -22.91 9.54 9.92
CA VAL A 48 -23.46 10.02 8.64
C VAL A 48 -22.44 10.92 7.95
N PRO A 49 -21.93 10.55 6.76
CA PRO A 49 -21.15 11.48 5.95
C PRO A 49 -22.08 12.50 5.29
N SER A 50 -21.78 13.81 5.39
CA SER A 50 -22.50 14.84 4.65
C SER A 50 -21.89 15.02 3.25
N PHE A 51 -22.42 14.31 2.26
CA PHE A 51 -22.18 14.63 0.86
C PHE A 51 -23.46 15.18 0.25
N GLU A 52 -23.37 16.31 -0.45
CA GLU A 52 -24.44 16.82 -1.28
C GLU A 52 -24.60 15.87 -2.50
N ASN A 53 -25.77 15.25 -2.63
CA ASN A 53 -26.25 14.44 -3.78
C ASN A 53 -26.20 12.89 -3.73
N ILE A 54 -26.29 12.23 -2.58
CA ILE A 54 -26.63 10.79 -2.54
C ILE A 54 -27.77 10.51 -1.53
N ASP A 55 -28.73 9.70 -1.97
CA ASP A 55 -29.92 9.27 -1.22
C ASP A 55 -29.56 8.53 0.09
N ARG A 56 -30.28 8.87 1.17
CA ARG A 56 -29.83 8.84 2.56
C ARG A 56 -30.24 7.58 3.36
N THR A 57 -30.36 6.36 2.76
CA THR A 57 -30.97 5.20 3.49
C THR A 57 -30.48 3.70 3.29
N LYS A 58 -29.78 3.05 4.25
CA LYS A 58 -29.58 1.61 4.81
C LYS A 58 -28.30 0.98 5.61
N LEU A 59 -27.98 1.15 6.96
CA LEU A 59 -26.92 0.55 7.88
C LEU A 59 -26.19 1.42 8.98
N PHE A 60 -25.83 0.80 10.13
CA PHE A 60 -25.11 1.33 11.33
C PHE A 60 -24.11 0.32 11.96
N ALA A 61 -23.29 0.73 12.95
CA ALA A 61 -22.40 -0.14 13.73
C ALA A 61 -22.76 -0.13 15.23
N TYR A 62 -22.84 -1.32 15.86
CA TYR A 62 -23.04 -1.49 17.30
C TYR A 62 -21.72 -1.86 18.01
N LEU A 63 -21.46 -1.22 19.14
CA LEU A 63 -20.37 -1.57 20.04
C LEU A 63 -21.00 -1.89 21.38
N ASN A 64 -20.73 -3.09 21.91
CA ASN A 64 -21.12 -3.40 23.28
C ASN A 64 -20.17 -2.72 24.28
N ASN A 65 -20.52 -2.77 25.57
CA ASN A 65 -19.73 -2.22 26.68
C ASN A 65 -18.31 -2.80 26.82
N SER A 66 -17.93 -3.79 26.00
CA SER A 66 -16.57 -4.37 25.96
C SER A 66 -15.75 -3.91 24.74
N GLY A 67 -16.25 -2.97 23.93
CA GLY A 67 -15.57 -2.49 22.73
C GLY A 67 -15.55 -3.50 21.57
N LYS A 68 -16.36 -4.57 21.64
CA LYS A 68 -16.48 -5.59 20.60
C LYS A 68 -17.58 -5.18 19.62
N ALA A 69 -17.25 -5.08 18.33
CA ALA A 69 -18.24 -4.92 17.28
C ALA A 69 -19.06 -6.21 17.15
N LEU A 70 -20.36 -6.14 17.44
CA LEU A 70 -21.28 -7.26 17.32
C LEU A 70 -22.33 -6.90 16.25
N LEU A 71 -22.24 -7.59 15.11
CA LEU A 71 -23.13 -7.57 13.95
C LEU A 71 -23.19 -6.31 13.08
N CYS A 72 -23.17 -6.56 11.77
CA CYS A 72 -23.73 -5.71 10.72
C CYS A 72 -25.08 -6.35 10.33
N GLY A 73 -26.21 -5.68 10.57
CA GLY A 73 -27.55 -6.25 10.33
C GLY A 73 -28.48 -5.32 9.55
N THR A 74 -29.47 -5.90 8.86
CA THR A 74 -30.57 -5.17 8.20
C THR A 74 -31.70 -4.86 9.19
N SER A 75 -32.28 -3.68 9.06
CA SER A 75 -33.08 -2.97 10.08
C SER A 75 -34.53 -3.45 10.27
N GLU A 76 -34.80 -4.75 10.36
CA GLU A 76 -36.18 -5.19 10.61
C GLU A 76 -36.59 -5.16 12.09
N GLU A 77 -35.66 -5.04 13.05
CA GLU A 77 -36.01 -5.16 14.48
C GLU A 77 -35.91 -3.88 15.33
N ILE A 78 -35.52 -2.73 14.77
CA ILE A 78 -35.43 -1.48 15.54
C ILE A 78 -36.49 -0.48 15.07
N LYS A 79 -37.63 -0.42 15.77
CA LYS A 79 -38.64 0.62 15.59
C LYS A 79 -37.97 2.00 15.71
N ASN A 80 -38.20 2.88 14.73
CA ASN A 80 -37.66 4.25 14.63
C ASN A 80 -36.19 4.40 14.22
N SER A 81 -35.65 3.50 13.39
CA SER A 81 -34.31 3.66 12.81
C SER A 81 -34.32 4.02 11.30
N VAL A 82 -33.43 4.93 10.88
CA VAL A 82 -33.17 5.28 9.46
C VAL A 82 -31.82 4.70 9.06
N SER A 83 -31.83 3.49 8.55
CA SER A 83 -30.68 2.77 8.01
C SER A 83 -29.93 3.68 6.95
N ILE A 84 -28.56 3.72 6.69
CA ILE A 84 -27.68 4.22 5.51
C ILE A 84 -26.98 3.15 4.53
N PRO A 85 -27.20 3.02 3.18
CA PRO A 85 -27.11 1.78 2.33
C PRO A 85 -25.73 1.20 2.07
N LEU A 86 -24.76 1.60 2.88
CA LEU A 86 -23.36 1.59 2.57
C LEU A 86 -22.59 1.19 3.83
N SER A 87 -22.13 -0.06 3.87
CA SER A 87 -21.21 -0.51 4.91
C SER A 87 -19.85 0.10 4.65
N LEU A 88 -19.36 0.97 5.55
CA LEU A 88 -18.00 1.50 5.47
C LEU A 88 -16.95 0.38 5.51
N PHE A 89 -17.24 -0.72 6.22
CA PHE A 89 -16.42 -1.92 6.18
C PHE A 89 -16.38 -2.54 4.78
N HIS A 90 -17.51 -2.63 4.08
CA HIS A 90 -17.52 -3.10 2.69
C HIS A 90 -16.77 -2.16 1.76
N LEU A 91 -16.90 -0.84 1.93
CA LEU A 91 -16.13 0.14 1.15
C LEU A 91 -14.62 0.02 1.36
N ILE A 92 -14.19 -0.10 2.61
CA ILE A 92 -12.79 -0.31 2.96
C ILE A 92 -12.32 -1.64 2.38
N TYR A 93 -13.09 -2.72 2.59
CA TYR A 93 -12.78 -4.04 2.06
C TYR A 93 -12.63 -4.01 0.54
N ASP A 94 -13.60 -3.45 -0.18
CA ASP A 94 -13.58 -3.35 -1.64
C ASP A 94 -12.39 -2.55 -2.13
N ARG A 95 -12.01 -1.46 -1.45
CA ARG A 95 -10.83 -0.65 -1.78
C ARG A 95 -9.53 -1.38 -1.53
N LEU A 96 -9.36 -1.98 -0.35
CA LEU A 96 -8.19 -2.79 -0.02
C LEU A 96 -8.02 -3.98 -0.97
N HIS A 97 -9.11 -4.56 -1.48
CA HIS A 97 -9.10 -5.70 -2.41
C HIS A 97 -9.19 -5.28 -3.89
N GLU A 98 -9.22 -3.98 -4.20
CA GLU A 98 -9.45 -3.44 -5.55
C GLU A 98 -10.73 -3.97 -6.25
N LYS A 99 -11.78 -4.30 -5.49
CA LYS A 99 -13.08 -4.82 -5.99
C LYS A 99 -14.11 -3.73 -6.34
N TYR A 100 -13.77 -2.46 -6.11
CA TYR A 100 -14.65 -1.31 -6.36
C TYR A 100 -14.76 -0.92 -7.85
N GLU A 101 -13.98 -1.54 -8.74
CA GLU A 101 -14.00 -1.30 -10.18
C GLU A 101 -13.67 -2.58 -10.95
N LYS A 102 -14.19 -2.74 -12.17
CA LYS A 102 -13.92 -3.95 -12.97
C LYS A 102 -12.53 -3.87 -13.60
N ILE A 103 -11.73 -4.91 -13.38
CA ILE A 103 -10.44 -5.07 -14.08
C ILE A 103 -10.71 -5.23 -15.59
N SER A 104 -10.12 -4.35 -16.38
CA SER A 104 -10.25 -4.41 -17.84
C SER A 104 -9.56 -5.63 -18.42
N LYS A 105 -10.12 -6.20 -19.49
CA LYS A 105 -9.36 -7.16 -20.32
C LYS A 105 -8.28 -6.42 -21.12
N PRO A 106 -7.03 -6.94 -21.20
CA PRO A 106 -6.01 -6.37 -22.05
C PRO A 106 -6.46 -6.38 -23.52
N SER A 107 -6.21 -5.31 -24.27
CA SER A 107 -6.59 -5.25 -25.68
C SER A 107 -5.75 -6.23 -26.52
N LYS A 108 -6.32 -6.74 -27.62
CA LYS A 108 -5.59 -7.64 -28.54
C LYS A 108 -4.27 -7.02 -29.04
N LEU A 109 -4.27 -5.71 -29.30
CA LEU A 109 -3.08 -4.92 -29.67
C LEU A 109 -1.99 -4.94 -28.58
N ILE A 110 -2.38 -4.82 -27.31
CA ILE A 110 -1.43 -4.89 -26.19
C ILE A 110 -0.80 -6.28 -26.11
N ASN A 111 -1.59 -7.35 -26.27
CA ASN A 111 -1.06 -8.71 -26.29
C ASN A 111 -0.11 -8.95 -27.46
N TRP A 112 -0.45 -8.44 -28.65
CA TRP A 112 0.40 -8.55 -29.84
C TRP A 112 1.74 -7.83 -29.66
N SER A 113 1.73 -6.61 -29.12
CA SER A 113 2.97 -5.86 -28.83
C SER A 113 3.86 -6.54 -27.79
N LEU A 114 3.27 -7.27 -26.83
CA LEU A 114 4.01 -8.06 -25.84
C LEU A 114 4.66 -9.31 -26.46
N THR A 115 3.94 -10.00 -27.35
CA THR A 115 4.52 -11.12 -28.11
C THR A 115 5.70 -10.66 -28.94
N LEU A 116 5.55 -9.54 -29.66
CA LEU A 116 6.65 -8.89 -30.41
C LEU A 116 7.83 -8.56 -29.49
N TYR A 117 7.60 -7.87 -28.36
CA TYR A 117 8.67 -7.51 -27.42
C TYR A 117 9.49 -8.72 -26.93
N ASN A 118 8.83 -9.84 -26.65
CA ASN A 118 9.50 -11.05 -26.16
C ASN A 118 10.37 -11.74 -27.23
N ILE A 119 10.11 -11.50 -28.52
CA ILE A 119 10.86 -12.09 -29.65
C ILE A 119 11.79 -11.09 -30.36
N THR A 120 11.69 -9.80 -30.06
CA THR A 120 12.60 -8.76 -30.61
C THR A 120 14.01 -8.91 -30.03
N PRO A 121 15.11 -8.71 -30.78
CA PRO A 121 16.48 -8.65 -30.24
C PRO A 121 16.70 -7.48 -29.27
N ASP A 122 17.56 -7.65 -28.26
CA ASP A 122 17.80 -6.65 -27.19
C ASP A 122 18.19 -5.26 -27.71
N LEU A 123 18.93 -5.18 -28.82
CA LEU A 123 19.33 -3.93 -29.47
C LEU A 123 18.16 -3.07 -29.97
N ILE A 124 17.01 -3.67 -30.29
CA ILE A 124 15.82 -2.98 -30.81
C ILE A 124 14.79 -2.75 -29.69
N LYS A 125 14.93 -3.45 -28.54
CA LYS A 125 13.95 -3.43 -27.45
C LYS A 125 13.78 -2.07 -26.82
N ALA A 126 14.84 -1.37 -26.42
CA ALA A 126 14.71 -0.18 -25.56
C ALA A 126 13.83 0.96 -26.16
N PRO A 127 14.11 1.49 -27.36
CA PRO A 127 13.29 2.57 -27.94
C PRO A 127 11.90 2.10 -28.37
N PHE A 128 11.76 0.89 -28.90
CA PHE A 128 10.46 0.31 -29.26
C PHE A 128 9.59 0.05 -28.02
N TYR A 129 10.18 -0.45 -26.95
CA TYR A 129 9.52 -0.72 -25.69
C TYR A 129 9.00 0.55 -25.03
N GLN A 130 9.79 1.63 -25.09
CA GLN A 130 9.35 2.93 -24.58
C GLN A 130 8.11 3.43 -25.33
N GLN A 131 8.07 3.32 -26.66
CA GLN A 131 6.90 3.66 -27.48
C GLN A 131 5.67 2.83 -27.08
N VAL A 132 5.82 1.51 -26.97
CA VAL A 132 4.73 0.60 -26.54
C VAL A 132 4.21 0.97 -25.14
N ARG A 133 5.11 1.30 -24.21
CA ARG A 133 4.76 1.69 -22.84
C ARG A 133 3.97 3.01 -22.80
N LEU A 134 4.38 4.01 -23.57
CA LEU A 134 3.67 5.29 -23.69
C LEU A 134 2.26 5.11 -24.30
N ILE A 135 2.13 4.27 -25.33
CA ILE A 135 0.82 3.94 -25.92
C ILE A 135 -0.09 3.27 -24.89
N ARG A 136 0.44 2.29 -24.15
CA ARG A 136 -0.31 1.59 -23.08
C ARG A 136 -0.76 2.54 -21.99
N LYS A 137 0.11 3.46 -21.58
CA LYS A 137 -0.24 4.51 -20.62
C LYS A 137 -1.33 5.41 -21.16
N LYS A 138 -1.25 5.86 -22.41
CA LYS A 138 -2.30 6.68 -23.05
C LYS A 138 -3.65 5.94 -23.15
N ILE A 139 -3.63 4.62 -23.29
CA ILE A 139 -4.83 3.79 -23.25
C ILE A 139 -5.36 3.68 -21.81
N GLY A 140 -4.47 3.43 -20.84
CA GLY A 140 -4.81 3.39 -19.41
C GLY A 140 -5.36 4.72 -18.89
N SER A 141 -4.77 5.84 -19.28
CA SER A 141 -5.13 7.19 -18.81
C SER A 141 -6.46 7.72 -19.33
N LYS A 142 -7.06 7.07 -20.34
CA LYS A 142 -8.42 7.38 -20.79
C LYS A 142 -9.50 6.78 -19.88
N ARG A 143 -9.11 5.98 -18.88
CA ARG A 143 -10.03 5.36 -17.93
C ARG A 143 -10.48 6.37 -16.88
N LYS A 144 -11.62 6.07 -16.29
CA LYS A 144 -12.06 6.75 -15.09
C LYS A 144 -11.01 6.50 -14.00
N VAL A 145 -10.51 7.58 -13.43
CA VAL A 145 -9.55 7.54 -12.31
C VAL A 145 -10.38 7.55 -11.03
N HIS A 146 -10.14 6.58 -10.15
CA HIS A 146 -10.88 6.39 -8.90
C HIS A 146 -10.05 6.71 -7.66
N THR A 147 -8.83 7.22 -7.88
CA THR A 147 -7.82 7.49 -6.88
C THR A 147 -7.18 8.86 -7.12
N THR A 148 -6.68 9.50 -6.08
CA THR A 148 -6.00 10.79 -6.18
C THR A 148 -4.49 10.60 -6.35
N TRP A 149 -3.91 11.09 -7.45
CA TRP A 149 -2.46 11.09 -7.64
C TRP A 149 -1.83 12.37 -7.04
N PRO A 150 -0.67 12.30 -6.37
CA PRO A 150 0.21 11.14 -6.24
C PRO A 150 -0.06 10.22 -5.06
N ALA A 151 -0.87 10.63 -4.08
CA ALA A 151 -1.20 9.85 -2.89
C ALA A 151 -2.72 9.87 -2.67
N ASP A 152 -3.26 8.73 -2.27
CA ASP A 152 -4.67 8.59 -1.93
C ASP A 152 -4.84 8.04 -0.52
N ASN A 153 -5.38 8.88 0.36
CA ASN A 153 -5.56 8.60 1.79
C ASN A 153 -7.03 8.36 2.14
N THR A 154 -7.86 7.97 1.16
CA THR A 154 -9.31 7.85 1.36
C THR A 154 -9.65 6.90 2.51
N ILE A 155 -9.02 5.71 2.54
CA ILE A 155 -9.22 4.75 3.63
C ILE A 155 -8.66 5.29 4.94
N ASP A 156 -7.48 5.92 4.91
CA ASP A 156 -6.83 6.43 6.12
C ASP A 156 -7.71 7.50 6.81
N ASN A 157 -8.32 8.37 6.01
CA ASN A 157 -9.27 9.38 6.48
C ASN A 157 -10.53 8.73 7.08
N TRP A 158 -11.10 7.71 6.43
CA TRP A 158 -12.25 6.98 6.97
C TRP A 158 -11.93 6.27 8.28
N MET A 159 -10.77 5.63 8.37
CA MET A 159 -10.29 4.98 9.59
C MET A 159 -10.03 5.99 10.70
N GLN A 160 -9.54 7.19 10.37
CA GLN A 160 -9.35 8.27 11.35
C GLN A 160 -10.69 8.76 11.90
N ILE A 161 -11.71 8.94 11.05
CA ILE A 161 -13.06 9.32 11.49
C ILE A 161 -13.64 8.25 12.43
N LEU A 162 -13.52 6.96 12.07
CA LEU A 162 -13.93 5.86 12.93
C LEU A 162 -13.20 5.90 14.28
N LYS A 163 -11.89 6.16 14.24
CA LYS A 163 -11.07 6.26 15.45
C LYS A 163 -11.52 7.40 16.35
N GLU A 164 -11.66 8.62 15.81
CA GLU A 164 -12.06 9.80 16.58
C GLU A 164 -13.47 9.64 17.14
N SER A 165 -14.39 9.08 16.35
CA SER A 165 -15.74 8.77 16.81
C SER A 165 -15.71 7.82 18.01
N LEU A 166 -14.87 6.77 17.96
CA LEU A 166 -14.69 5.87 19.09
C LEU A 166 -14.04 6.54 20.31
N ASP A 167 -13.12 7.48 20.12
CA ASP A 167 -12.48 8.23 21.23
C ASP A 167 -13.49 9.12 21.96
N ILE A 168 -14.52 9.63 21.27
CA ILE A 168 -15.59 10.41 21.91
C ILE A 168 -16.52 9.51 22.73
N LEU A 169 -16.85 8.34 22.19
CA LEU A 169 -17.80 7.41 22.81
C LEU A 169 -17.19 6.63 23.97
N VAL A 170 -15.90 6.34 23.88
CA VAL A 170 -15.14 5.57 24.87
C VAL A 170 -13.83 6.32 25.17
N PRO A 171 -13.88 7.43 25.93
CA PRO A 171 -12.73 8.31 26.15
C PRO A 171 -11.55 7.63 26.85
N GLU A 172 -11.85 6.63 27.69
CA GLU A 172 -10.85 5.90 28.49
C GLU A 172 -10.33 4.64 27.79
N ARG A 173 -10.35 4.59 26.45
CA ARG A 173 -9.79 3.45 25.73
C ARG A 173 -8.28 3.58 25.55
N SER A 174 -7.57 2.51 25.88
CA SER A 174 -6.18 2.35 25.46
C SER A 174 -6.13 2.08 23.95
N SER A 175 -5.08 2.52 23.26
CA SER A 175 -4.87 2.22 21.84
C SER A 175 -3.42 1.86 21.57
N VAL A 176 -3.21 0.87 20.70
CA VAL A 176 -1.86 0.51 20.27
C VAL A 176 -1.40 1.50 19.18
N PRO A 177 -0.23 2.16 19.35
CA PRO A 177 0.35 3.03 18.34
C PRO A 177 0.44 2.38 16.96
N LEU A 178 0.35 3.18 15.90
CA LEU A 178 0.54 2.66 14.53
C LEU A 178 1.98 2.18 14.34
N TRP A 179 2.96 2.88 14.89
CA TRP A 179 4.39 2.56 14.78
C TRP A 179 5.00 2.35 16.17
N PRO A 180 6.13 1.64 16.29
CA PRO A 180 6.85 1.57 17.55
C PRO A 180 7.19 3.00 18.03
N PRO A 181 6.95 3.36 19.29
CA PRO A 181 7.41 4.63 19.82
C PRO A 181 8.93 4.80 19.63
N PRO A 182 9.43 6.00 19.31
CA PRO A 182 8.73 7.30 19.24
C PRO A 182 8.24 7.65 17.82
N PHE A 183 8.19 6.69 16.89
CA PHE A 183 7.97 6.97 15.48
C PHE A 183 6.50 7.29 15.17
N LYS A 184 6.27 8.19 14.21
CA LYS A 184 4.93 8.56 13.74
C LYS A 184 4.62 8.06 12.33
N ALA A 185 5.64 7.68 11.57
CA ALA A 185 5.57 7.17 10.21
C ALA A 185 6.71 6.14 10.02
N ALA A 186 6.72 5.44 8.90
CA ALA A 186 7.81 4.52 8.57
C ALA A 186 8.28 4.67 7.12
N PHE A 187 9.52 4.27 6.88
CA PHE A 187 10.13 4.23 5.55
C PHE A 187 10.83 2.88 5.34
N VAL A 188 10.58 2.30 4.16
CA VAL A 188 11.25 1.11 3.66
C VAL A 188 11.80 1.41 2.28
N MET A 189 13.11 1.28 2.13
CA MET A 189 13.78 1.23 0.84
C MET A 189 13.73 -0.20 0.31
N THR A 190 13.26 -0.38 -0.93
CA THR A 190 13.26 -1.70 -1.58
C THR A 190 13.89 -1.66 -2.97
N HIS A 191 14.57 -2.74 -3.33
CA HIS A 191 15.23 -2.90 -4.63
C HIS A 191 14.69 -4.12 -5.36
N ASP A 192 14.14 -3.94 -6.56
CA ASP A 192 13.71 -5.04 -7.42
C ASP A 192 14.82 -5.37 -8.44
N VAL A 193 15.37 -6.58 -8.36
CA VAL A 193 16.52 -7.03 -9.18
C VAL A 193 16.02 -7.73 -10.45
N ASP A 194 15.67 -6.94 -11.46
CA ASP A 194 15.10 -7.44 -12.73
C ASP A 194 16.14 -7.74 -13.82
N GLU A 195 17.32 -7.16 -13.67
CA GLU A 195 18.43 -7.21 -14.62
C GLU A 195 19.65 -7.85 -13.97
N LYS A 196 20.64 -8.22 -14.78
CA LYS A 196 21.88 -8.81 -14.25
C LYS A 196 22.53 -7.86 -13.25
N PRO A 197 22.65 -8.26 -11.96
CA PRO A 197 23.30 -7.42 -10.98
C PRO A 197 24.79 -7.28 -11.28
N GLY A 198 25.26 -6.04 -11.29
CA GLY A 198 26.67 -5.68 -11.41
C GLY A 198 27.22 -5.02 -10.14
N GLU A 199 28.33 -4.29 -10.30
CA GLU A 199 29.00 -3.56 -9.21
C GLU A 199 28.09 -2.53 -8.53
N GLU A 200 27.04 -2.06 -9.22
CA GLU A 200 26.10 -1.10 -8.68
C GLU A 200 25.45 -1.55 -7.36
N ILE A 201 25.25 -2.85 -7.13
CA ILE A 201 24.69 -3.35 -5.86
C ILE A 201 25.61 -3.00 -4.68
N TYR A 202 26.92 -3.18 -4.84
CA TYR A 202 27.89 -2.85 -3.80
C TYR A 202 28.02 -1.34 -3.59
N GLN A 203 27.83 -0.55 -4.65
CA GLN A 203 27.78 0.92 -4.54
C GLN A 203 26.54 1.39 -3.78
N ILE A 204 25.37 0.83 -4.09
CA ILE A 204 24.10 1.14 -3.43
C ILE A 204 24.18 0.77 -1.95
N THR A 205 24.57 -0.47 -1.62
CA THR A 205 24.68 -0.92 -0.22
C THR A 205 25.72 -0.13 0.56
N LYS A 206 26.82 0.30 -0.07
CA LYS A 206 27.80 1.20 0.57
C LYS A 206 27.18 2.56 0.92
N ILE A 207 26.35 3.12 0.05
CA ILE A 207 25.61 4.36 0.32
C ILE A 207 24.61 4.13 1.46
N GLU A 208 23.82 3.06 1.41
CA GLU A 208 22.85 2.71 2.45
C GLU A 208 23.53 2.54 3.83
N LYS A 209 24.64 1.81 3.91
CA LYS A 209 25.44 1.64 5.13
C LYS A 209 25.98 2.97 5.65
N LYS A 210 26.45 3.87 4.78
CA LYS A 210 26.89 5.22 5.17
C LYS A 210 25.77 6.00 5.86
N HIS A 211 24.53 5.83 5.39
CA HIS A 211 23.33 6.45 5.97
C HIS A 211 22.70 5.64 7.11
N ARG A 212 23.25 4.47 7.45
CA ARG A 212 22.71 3.52 8.43
C ARG A 212 21.29 3.06 8.11
N ILE A 213 21.01 2.85 6.82
CA ILE A 213 19.73 2.36 6.32
C ILE A 213 19.93 0.91 5.85
N LEU A 214 18.98 0.05 6.19
CA LEU A 214 18.89 -1.31 5.66
C LEU A 214 17.68 -1.37 4.73
N SER A 215 17.89 -1.91 3.53
CA SER A 215 16.87 -2.10 2.51
C SER A 215 16.47 -3.56 2.35
N THR A 216 15.37 -3.76 1.61
CA THR A 216 14.89 -5.09 1.20
C THR A 216 15.16 -5.30 -0.30
N TRP A 217 15.85 -6.37 -0.65
CA TRP A 217 16.22 -6.73 -2.02
C TRP A 217 15.39 -7.89 -2.53
N ASN A 218 14.52 -7.66 -3.51
CA ASN A 218 13.65 -8.68 -4.09
C ASN A 218 14.27 -9.25 -5.38
N PHE A 219 14.49 -10.56 -5.42
CA PHE A 219 15.14 -11.25 -6.55
C PHE A 219 14.17 -12.10 -7.36
N ILE A 220 14.35 -12.09 -8.69
CA ILE A 220 13.70 -13.03 -9.59
C ILE A 220 14.40 -14.39 -9.46
N ALA A 221 13.65 -15.44 -9.12
CA ALA A 221 14.24 -16.75 -8.89
C ALA A 221 14.78 -17.40 -10.17
N ARG A 222 14.16 -17.14 -11.33
CA ARG A 222 14.64 -17.59 -12.65
C ARG A 222 14.55 -16.47 -13.67
N SER A 223 15.68 -15.86 -13.98
CA SER A 223 15.77 -14.82 -14.99
C SER A 223 16.45 -15.33 -16.26
N PRO A 224 15.94 -15.00 -17.46
CA PRO A 224 16.73 -15.19 -18.69
C PRO A 224 17.91 -14.22 -18.77
N ARG A 225 17.91 -13.15 -17.95
CA ARG A 225 18.92 -12.09 -17.98
C ARG A 225 20.08 -12.35 -17.04
N TYR A 226 19.88 -13.16 -15.99
CA TYR A 226 20.92 -13.49 -15.02
C TYR A 226 20.65 -14.80 -14.29
N LYS A 227 21.73 -15.41 -13.79
CA LYS A 227 21.64 -16.50 -12.83
C LYS A 227 21.68 -15.93 -11.44
N LEU A 228 20.82 -16.44 -10.56
CA LEU A 228 20.83 -16.07 -9.16
C LEU A 228 22.15 -16.56 -8.55
N GLU A 229 22.93 -15.65 -7.96
CA GLU A 229 24.23 -15.96 -7.37
C GLU A 229 24.09 -16.14 -5.85
N PRO A 230 24.20 -17.37 -5.31
CA PRO A 230 23.97 -17.62 -3.90
C PRO A 230 24.94 -16.88 -2.97
N SER A 231 26.18 -16.62 -3.40
CA SER A 231 27.15 -15.83 -2.61
C SER A 231 26.67 -14.40 -2.39
N MET A 232 26.18 -13.73 -3.43
CA MET A 232 25.66 -12.37 -3.35
C MET A 232 24.48 -12.25 -2.37
N LEU A 233 23.52 -13.18 -2.47
CA LEU A 233 22.36 -13.19 -1.55
C LEU A 233 22.81 -13.38 -0.10
N ARG A 234 23.76 -14.28 0.14
CA ARG A 234 24.31 -14.54 1.48
C ARG A 234 25.13 -13.36 2.01
N GLU A 235 25.90 -12.69 1.16
CA GLU A 235 26.66 -11.48 1.51
C GLU A 235 25.72 -10.34 1.90
N LEU A 236 24.73 -10.02 1.07
CA LEU A 236 23.70 -9.02 1.39
C LEU A 236 22.98 -9.34 2.70
N SER A 237 22.57 -10.60 2.89
CA SER A 237 21.92 -11.03 4.13
C SER A 237 22.85 -10.95 5.34
N ALA A 238 24.14 -11.26 5.20
CA ALA A 238 25.12 -11.18 6.27
C ALA A 238 25.39 -9.72 6.69
N GLU A 239 25.24 -8.76 5.77
CA GLU A 239 25.31 -7.32 6.05
C GLU A 239 24.02 -6.75 6.68
N GLY A 240 22.98 -7.57 6.85
CA GLY A 240 21.72 -7.18 7.49
C GLY A 240 20.63 -6.72 6.52
N PHE A 241 20.88 -6.72 5.21
CA PHE A 241 19.85 -6.46 4.22
C PHE A 241 18.83 -7.61 4.19
N GLU A 242 17.56 -7.28 3.97
CA GLU A 242 16.53 -8.30 3.82
C GLU A 242 16.52 -8.83 2.38
N ILE A 243 16.35 -10.14 2.22
CA ILE A 243 16.16 -10.78 0.91
C ILE A 243 14.70 -11.17 0.77
N GLY A 244 14.06 -10.69 -0.29
CA GLY A 244 12.67 -10.98 -0.66
C GLY A 244 12.58 -11.77 -1.97
N CYS A 245 11.40 -12.37 -2.20
CA CYS A 245 11.09 -13.10 -3.42
C CYS A 245 10.35 -12.19 -4.40
N HIS A 246 10.93 -11.96 -5.59
CA HIS A 246 10.29 -11.24 -6.68
C HIS A 246 9.59 -12.17 -7.70
N GLY A 247 9.21 -13.38 -7.28
CA GLY A 247 8.54 -14.35 -8.15
C GLY A 247 9.49 -15.13 -9.07
N LEU A 248 8.91 -16.08 -9.82
CA LEU A 248 9.72 -17.04 -10.59
C LEU A 248 10.30 -16.43 -11.86
N TYR A 249 9.48 -15.68 -12.61
CA TYR A 249 9.84 -15.10 -13.89
C TYR A 249 9.30 -13.69 -14.02
N HIS A 250 10.10 -12.77 -14.56
CA HIS A 250 9.65 -11.43 -14.94
C HIS A 250 9.05 -11.43 -16.38
N ASP A 251 8.09 -12.33 -16.65
CA ASP A 251 7.59 -12.64 -18.01
C ASP A 251 6.22 -12.02 -18.38
N ARG A 252 5.61 -11.27 -17.46
CA ARG A 252 4.30 -10.59 -17.61
C ARG A 252 3.11 -11.52 -17.80
N LYS A 253 3.25 -12.81 -17.46
CA LYS A 253 2.19 -13.79 -17.65
C LYS A 253 1.38 -14.04 -16.40
N PHE A 254 1.78 -13.54 -15.24
CA PHE A 254 1.26 -13.96 -13.93
C PHE A 254 -0.27 -13.89 -13.82
N SER A 255 -0.89 -12.77 -14.23
CA SER A 255 -2.35 -12.64 -14.23
C SER A 255 -3.08 -13.44 -15.33
N SER A 256 -2.37 -13.88 -16.36
CA SER A 256 -2.94 -14.58 -17.53
C SER A 256 -2.88 -16.11 -17.46
N ILE A 257 -2.04 -16.67 -16.59
CA ILE A 257 -1.88 -18.11 -16.40
C ILE A 257 -2.96 -18.67 -15.46
N SER A 258 -3.05 -19.99 -15.34
CA SER A 258 -4.00 -20.63 -14.43
C SER A 258 -3.61 -20.43 -12.96
N ALA A 259 -4.58 -20.51 -12.05
CA ALA A 259 -4.32 -20.47 -10.60
C ALA A 259 -3.34 -21.56 -10.15
N LYS A 260 -3.44 -22.76 -10.73
CA LYS A 260 -2.50 -23.87 -10.47
C LYS A 260 -1.07 -23.50 -10.85
N GLU A 261 -0.89 -22.89 -12.03
CA GLU A 261 0.44 -22.45 -12.48
C GLU A 261 0.97 -21.31 -11.60
N ARG A 262 0.12 -20.34 -11.19
CA ARG A 262 0.54 -19.29 -10.24
C ARG A 262 1.05 -19.89 -8.94
N LYS A 263 0.32 -20.83 -8.34
CA LYS A 263 0.74 -21.56 -7.13
C LYS A 263 2.10 -22.22 -7.29
N LEU A 264 2.29 -22.96 -8.39
CA LEU A 264 3.58 -23.62 -8.69
C LEU A 264 4.72 -22.61 -8.86
N ARG A 265 4.46 -21.48 -9.54
CA ARG A 265 5.46 -20.42 -9.73
C ARG A 265 5.85 -19.75 -8.42
N VAL A 266 4.89 -19.39 -7.57
CA VAL A 266 5.15 -18.75 -6.27
C VAL A 266 5.93 -19.68 -5.35
N ALA A 267 5.45 -20.91 -5.14
CA ALA A 267 6.12 -21.89 -4.29
C ALA A 267 7.52 -22.26 -4.81
N GLY A 268 7.65 -22.46 -6.13
CA GLY A 268 8.93 -22.73 -6.78
C GLY A 268 9.92 -21.57 -6.66
N ALA A 269 9.45 -20.33 -6.76
CA ALA A 269 10.29 -19.15 -6.59
C ALA A 269 10.81 -19.05 -5.16
N LYS A 270 9.93 -19.18 -4.16
CA LYS A 270 10.31 -19.15 -2.74
C LYS A 270 11.41 -20.18 -2.46
N LYS A 271 11.17 -21.43 -2.83
CA LYS A 271 12.14 -22.53 -2.65
C LYS A 271 13.50 -22.21 -3.26
N ILE A 272 13.55 -21.73 -4.49
CA ILE A 272 14.83 -21.43 -5.17
C ILE A 272 15.59 -20.31 -4.44
N ILE A 273 14.91 -19.24 -4.00
CA ILE A 273 15.57 -18.17 -3.26
C ILE A 273 16.06 -18.68 -1.90
N GLU A 274 15.24 -19.46 -1.19
CA GLU A 274 15.61 -20.03 0.12
C GLU A 274 16.79 -21.02 0.01
N ASP A 275 16.80 -21.87 -1.02
CA ASP A 275 17.91 -22.80 -1.28
C ASP A 275 19.22 -22.03 -1.57
N ALA A 276 19.15 -20.90 -2.28
CA ALA A 276 20.31 -20.05 -2.54
C ALA A 276 20.77 -19.28 -1.29
N LEU A 277 19.81 -18.75 -0.52
CA LEU A 277 20.07 -17.94 0.67
C LEU A 277 20.49 -18.78 1.88
N GLY A 278 19.99 -20.00 2.00
CA GLY A 278 20.12 -20.86 3.19
C GLY A 278 19.25 -20.43 4.37
N LYS A 279 18.22 -19.60 4.15
CA LYS A 279 17.28 -19.09 5.18
C LYS A 279 15.89 -18.91 4.57
N GLU A 280 14.87 -18.89 5.43
CA GLU A 280 13.49 -18.61 5.03
C GLU A 280 13.34 -17.18 4.50
N VAL A 281 12.48 -17.02 3.49
CA VAL A 281 12.09 -15.72 2.92
C VAL A 281 10.67 -15.37 3.35
N SER A 282 10.53 -14.24 4.04
CA SER A 282 9.24 -13.73 4.56
C SER A 282 8.42 -12.94 3.55
N GLY A 283 9.09 -12.28 2.61
CA GLY A 283 8.51 -11.26 1.74
C GLY A 283 8.31 -11.68 0.30
N PHE A 284 7.21 -11.22 -0.28
CA PHE A 284 6.94 -11.35 -1.70
C PHE A 284 6.62 -9.99 -2.34
N ARG A 285 7.04 -9.83 -3.59
CA ARG A 285 6.51 -8.82 -4.50
C ARG A 285 6.35 -9.44 -5.89
N THR A 286 5.17 -9.31 -6.48
CA THR A 286 4.94 -9.81 -7.84
C THR A 286 5.67 -8.94 -8.88
N PRO A 287 6.29 -9.54 -9.92
CA PRO A 287 6.82 -8.78 -11.05
C PRO A 287 5.80 -7.82 -11.64
N LEU A 288 6.24 -6.59 -11.96
CA LEU A 288 5.41 -5.54 -12.55
C LEU A 288 4.19 -5.11 -11.72
N LEU A 289 4.12 -5.49 -10.43
CA LEU A 289 2.92 -5.34 -9.60
C LEU A 289 1.67 -6.01 -10.22
N ASP A 290 1.88 -7.05 -11.06
CA ASP A 290 0.84 -7.87 -11.67
C ASP A 290 0.18 -8.81 -10.64
N ARG A 291 -1.04 -8.44 -10.23
CA ARG A 291 -1.77 -9.06 -9.11
C ARG A 291 -3.14 -9.60 -9.51
N THR A 292 -3.53 -10.70 -8.87
CA THR A 292 -4.77 -11.47 -9.09
C THR A 292 -5.55 -11.67 -7.79
N ASP A 293 -6.84 -11.97 -7.90
CA ASP A 293 -7.72 -12.13 -6.73
C ASP A 293 -7.30 -13.28 -5.79
N ASP A 294 -6.58 -14.28 -6.31
CA ASP A 294 -6.07 -15.42 -5.54
C ASP A 294 -4.66 -15.21 -4.98
N LEU A 295 -4.00 -14.07 -5.27
CA LEU A 295 -2.59 -13.84 -4.91
C LEU A 295 -2.34 -14.04 -3.42
N TRP A 296 -3.07 -13.35 -2.55
CA TRP A 296 -2.86 -13.45 -1.10
C TRP A 296 -3.07 -14.86 -0.55
N THR A 297 -4.05 -15.61 -1.07
CA THR A 297 -4.25 -17.02 -0.70
C THR A 297 -3.03 -17.86 -1.10
N ILE A 298 -2.51 -17.66 -2.31
CA ILE A 298 -1.32 -18.36 -2.80
C ILE A 298 -0.10 -18.02 -1.93
N LEU A 299 0.06 -16.76 -1.54
CA LEU A 299 1.17 -16.31 -0.70
C LEU A 299 1.11 -16.89 0.71
N ALA A 300 -0.08 -16.86 1.33
CA ALA A 300 -0.31 -17.46 2.64
C ALA A 300 -0.07 -18.97 2.63
N GLU A 301 -0.57 -19.70 1.63
CA GLU A 301 -0.32 -21.15 1.45
C GLU A 301 1.17 -21.46 1.22
N SER A 302 1.93 -20.52 0.64
CA SER A 302 3.38 -20.65 0.43
C SER A 302 4.20 -20.18 1.65
N GLY A 303 3.54 -19.75 2.73
CA GLY A 303 4.17 -19.34 3.99
C GLY A 303 4.84 -17.96 3.94
N PHE A 304 4.44 -17.05 3.05
CA PHE A 304 4.89 -15.65 3.13
C PHE A 304 4.17 -14.93 4.28
N SER A 305 4.86 -14.01 4.94
CA SER A 305 4.29 -13.19 6.03
C SER A 305 3.88 -11.80 5.57
N TYR A 306 4.39 -11.35 4.43
CA TYR A 306 3.94 -10.11 3.81
C TYR A 306 4.02 -10.11 2.29
N ASP A 307 3.18 -9.26 1.69
CA ASP A 307 3.17 -8.88 0.28
C ASP A 307 3.43 -7.37 0.16
N SER A 308 4.02 -6.94 -0.96
CA SER A 308 4.21 -5.53 -1.31
C SER A 308 3.97 -5.33 -2.81
N SER A 309 2.82 -5.82 -3.27
CA SER A 309 2.44 -5.86 -4.68
C SER A 309 1.36 -4.83 -5.03
N TYR A 310 0.70 -4.24 -4.04
CA TYR A 310 -0.41 -3.32 -4.24
C TYR A 310 0.02 -1.87 -4.05
N PRO A 311 -0.06 -1.00 -5.07
CA PRO A 311 0.22 0.41 -4.91
C PRO A 311 -0.96 1.16 -4.27
N ASP A 312 -0.66 2.25 -3.56
CA ASP A 312 -1.70 3.17 -3.07
C ASP A 312 -2.49 3.78 -4.24
N VAL A 313 -1.77 4.12 -5.30
CA VAL A 313 -2.27 4.59 -6.58
C VAL A 313 -1.51 3.94 -7.72
N ASP A 314 -2.20 3.19 -8.56
CA ASP A 314 -1.63 2.49 -9.70
C ASP A 314 -1.64 3.36 -10.95
N HIS A 315 -0.46 3.80 -11.35
CA HIS A 315 -0.27 4.58 -12.58
C HIS A 315 0.69 3.88 -13.57
N LEU A 316 0.97 2.59 -13.32
CA LEU A 316 1.95 1.78 -14.03
C LEU A 316 1.30 0.59 -14.74
N THR A 317 0.39 -0.11 -14.07
CA THR A 317 -0.26 -1.28 -14.65
C THR A 317 -1.35 -0.83 -15.62
N THR A 318 -1.33 -1.36 -16.85
CA THR A 318 -2.30 -0.92 -17.87
C THR A 318 -3.72 -1.35 -17.53
N THR A 319 -3.89 -2.51 -16.89
CA THR A 319 -5.18 -3.11 -16.58
C THR A 319 -5.84 -2.53 -15.34
N ARG A 320 -5.06 -1.93 -14.43
CA ARG A 320 -5.54 -1.29 -13.19
C ARG A 320 -5.16 0.19 -13.09
N TYR A 321 -4.82 0.82 -14.22
CA TYR A 321 -4.45 2.24 -14.26
C TYR A 321 -5.55 3.11 -13.63
N GLY A 322 -5.18 3.97 -12.67
CA GLY A 322 -6.10 4.81 -11.91
C GLY A 322 -6.87 4.09 -10.80
N MET A 323 -6.48 2.85 -10.48
CA MET A 323 -6.92 2.10 -9.31
C MET A 323 -5.85 2.16 -8.20
N GLY A 324 -5.96 1.33 -7.16
CA GLY A 324 -5.04 1.26 -6.03
C GLY A 324 -5.78 0.97 -4.73
N VAL A 325 -5.03 0.75 -3.66
CA VAL A 325 -5.61 0.38 -2.36
C VAL A 325 -6.08 1.58 -1.53
N CYS A 326 -5.82 2.81 -1.97
CA CYS A 326 -6.32 4.04 -1.32
C CYS A 326 -5.95 4.19 0.17
N THR A 327 -4.84 3.56 0.59
CA THR A 327 -4.28 3.66 1.94
C THR A 327 -2.77 3.79 1.84
N ASN A 328 -2.19 4.52 2.78
CA ASN A 328 -0.76 4.55 3.01
C ASN A 328 -0.34 3.73 4.24
N LEU A 329 -1.24 2.94 4.81
CA LEU A 329 -0.95 2.09 5.96
C LEU A 329 -0.86 0.62 5.54
N PRO A 330 0.01 -0.18 6.19
CA PRO A 330 -0.07 -1.62 6.09
C PRO A 330 -1.43 -2.14 6.58
N TYR A 331 -1.87 -3.25 6.04
CA TYR A 331 -3.12 -3.89 6.45
C TYR A 331 -3.04 -5.41 6.36
N THR A 332 -3.74 -6.09 7.25
CA THR A 332 -3.78 -7.56 7.27
C THR A 332 -4.80 -8.04 6.26
N THR A 333 -4.37 -8.87 5.32
CA THR A 333 -5.21 -9.39 4.22
C THR A 333 -5.84 -10.72 4.60
N LEU A 334 -5.01 -11.64 5.08
CA LEU A 334 -5.38 -12.93 5.66
C LEU A 334 -4.71 -13.05 7.04
N PRO A 335 -5.16 -13.96 7.92
CA PRO A 335 -4.42 -14.26 9.13
C PRO A 335 -2.94 -14.49 8.80
N TYR A 336 -2.06 -13.74 9.46
CA TYR A 336 -0.60 -13.79 9.30
C TYR A 336 -0.02 -13.25 7.98
N LEU A 337 -0.82 -12.70 7.05
CA LEU A 337 -0.32 -12.02 5.84
C LEU A 337 -0.61 -10.52 5.89
N VAL A 338 0.43 -9.71 5.80
CA VAL A 338 0.33 -8.24 5.80
C VAL A 338 0.64 -7.69 4.41
N GLU A 339 -0.23 -6.85 3.85
CA GLU A 339 0.13 -6.03 2.69
C GLU A 339 0.90 -4.79 3.15
N LEU A 340 2.01 -4.50 2.48
CA LEU A 340 2.79 -3.28 2.59
C LEU A 340 2.61 -2.47 1.29
N PRO A 341 1.65 -1.53 1.24
CA PRO A 341 1.33 -0.85 0.00
C PRO A 341 2.54 -0.11 -0.58
N VAL A 342 2.69 -0.16 -1.90
CA VAL A 342 3.69 0.63 -2.61
C VAL A 342 3.21 2.08 -2.65
N THR A 343 3.68 2.88 -1.71
CA THR A 343 3.22 4.27 -1.49
C THR A 343 4.18 5.31 -2.08
N ALA A 344 5.20 4.91 -2.84
CA ALA A 344 6.01 5.83 -3.63
C ALA A 344 5.99 5.42 -5.10
N PRO A 345 5.86 6.38 -6.05
CA PRO A 345 6.09 6.10 -7.46
C PRO A 345 7.47 5.46 -7.63
N GLN A 346 7.54 4.44 -8.48
CA GLN A 346 8.79 3.77 -8.75
C GLN A 346 9.69 4.64 -9.63
N ASP A 347 10.99 4.41 -9.56
CA ASP A 347 11.99 5.07 -10.40
C ASP A 347 11.69 4.96 -11.91
N VAL A 348 11.21 3.80 -12.38
CA VAL A 348 10.81 3.61 -13.78
C VAL A 348 9.69 4.58 -14.17
N GLU A 349 8.73 4.82 -13.28
CA GLU A 349 7.63 5.76 -13.56
C GLU A 349 8.18 7.18 -13.73
N LEU A 350 9.05 7.62 -12.82
CA LEU A 350 9.55 8.99 -12.83
C LEU A 350 10.55 9.21 -13.98
N PHE A 351 11.47 8.28 -14.22
CA PHE A 351 12.55 8.48 -15.19
C PHE A 351 12.19 8.05 -16.60
N ILE A 352 11.41 6.99 -16.78
CA ILE A 352 11.07 6.48 -18.12
C ILE A 352 9.74 7.04 -18.60
N ASP A 353 8.71 7.00 -17.76
CA ASP A 353 7.35 7.38 -18.17
C ASP A 353 7.07 8.89 -18.08
N LYS A 354 7.66 9.56 -17.09
CA LYS A 354 7.54 11.02 -16.91
C LYS A 354 8.77 11.80 -17.39
N ARG A 355 9.90 11.11 -17.64
CA ARG A 355 11.16 11.70 -18.12
C ARG A 355 11.68 12.82 -17.23
N LEU A 356 11.48 12.68 -15.92
CA LEU A 356 11.99 13.64 -14.95
C LEU A 356 13.50 13.54 -14.85
N SER A 357 14.15 14.69 -14.66
CA SER A 357 15.53 14.74 -14.19
C SER A 357 15.65 14.18 -12.77
N GLU A 358 16.89 13.88 -12.34
CA GLU A 358 17.21 13.48 -10.97
C GLU A 358 16.65 14.46 -9.93
N LYS A 359 16.77 15.76 -10.20
CA LYS A 359 16.31 16.82 -9.30
C LYS A 359 14.78 16.86 -9.23
N GLU A 360 14.10 16.78 -10.37
CA GLU A 360 12.63 16.80 -10.41
C GLU A 360 12.03 15.56 -9.73
N ALA A 361 12.61 14.38 -9.94
CA ALA A 361 12.16 13.16 -9.28
C ALA A 361 12.38 13.20 -7.76
N LEU A 362 13.53 13.70 -7.30
CA LEU A 362 13.80 13.87 -5.87
C LEU A 362 12.77 14.82 -5.22
N LEU A 363 12.49 15.96 -5.85
CA LEU A 363 11.48 16.91 -5.36
C LEU A 363 10.07 16.29 -5.36
N PHE A 364 9.74 15.53 -6.41
CA PHE A 364 8.46 14.82 -6.51
C PHE A 364 8.29 13.82 -5.37
N TRP A 365 9.31 12.99 -5.12
CA TRP A 365 9.30 12.04 -4.02
C TRP A 365 9.18 12.73 -2.68
N GLN A 366 9.97 13.78 -2.42
CA GLN A 366 9.91 14.53 -1.17
C GLN A 366 8.53 15.15 -0.91
N ASP A 367 7.88 15.73 -1.92
CA ASP A 367 6.51 16.25 -1.79
C ASP A 367 5.51 15.15 -1.41
N LYS A 368 5.55 14.00 -2.11
CA LYS A 368 4.68 12.87 -1.78
C LYS A 368 4.97 12.35 -0.37
N TRP A 369 6.23 12.12 -0.02
CA TRP A 369 6.62 11.53 1.26
C TRP A 369 6.27 12.41 2.45
N ASN A 370 6.39 13.73 2.32
CA ASN A 370 5.92 14.61 3.37
C ASN A 370 4.42 14.40 3.62
N LYS A 371 3.59 14.23 2.58
CA LYS A 371 2.15 13.92 2.74
C LYS A 371 1.90 12.56 3.41
N VAL A 372 2.68 11.54 3.06
CA VAL A 372 2.59 10.21 3.70
C VAL A 372 2.99 10.28 5.18
N ILE A 373 4.12 10.94 5.51
CA ILE A 373 4.59 11.14 6.89
C ILE A 373 3.56 11.91 7.72
N ASP A 374 2.97 12.93 7.11
CA ASP A 374 1.92 13.76 7.68
C ASP A 374 0.63 12.99 7.98
N GLY A 375 0.34 11.97 7.17
CA GLY A 375 -0.74 11.00 7.37
C GLY A 375 -0.35 9.82 8.28
N ARG A 376 0.84 9.83 8.89
CA ARG A 376 1.38 8.73 9.70
C ARG A 376 1.51 7.41 8.94
N GLY A 377 1.71 7.48 7.62
CA GLY A 377 1.77 6.31 6.74
C GLY A 377 3.14 5.64 6.67
N LEU A 378 3.17 4.55 5.92
CA LEU A 378 4.36 3.85 5.45
C LEU A 378 4.77 4.40 4.09
N ILE A 379 6.05 4.71 3.92
CA ILE A 379 6.66 4.96 2.62
C ILE A 379 7.35 3.68 2.15
N VAL A 380 6.91 3.11 1.03
CA VAL A 380 7.60 2.01 0.34
C VAL A 380 8.06 2.50 -1.02
N LEU A 381 9.37 2.67 -1.20
CA LEU A 381 9.98 3.01 -2.49
C LEU A 381 10.53 1.76 -3.17
N ILE A 382 10.27 1.65 -4.47
CA ILE A 382 10.89 0.66 -5.35
C ILE A 382 11.92 1.37 -6.22
N SER A 383 13.19 1.00 -6.05
CA SER A 383 14.25 1.27 -7.02
C SER A 383 14.67 -0.01 -7.73
N HIS A 384 15.21 0.13 -8.92
CA HIS A 384 15.87 -0.97 -9.61
C HIS A 384 17.36 -0.63 -9.71
N PRO A 385 18.27 -1.53 -9.29
CA PRO A 385 19.71 -1.25 -9.27
C PRO A 385 20.26 -0.78 -10.62
N HIS A 386 19.68 -1.27 -11.73
CA HIS A 386 20.11 -0.88 -13.05
C HIS A 386 19.86 0.59 -13.43
N PHE A 387 19.00 1.33 -12.70
CA PHE A 387 18.88 2.79 -12.81
C PHE A 387 19.84 3.56 -11.92
N LEU A 388 20.51 2.88 -10.97
CA LEU A 388 21.42 3.45 -10.00
C LEU A 388 22.89 3.13 -10.32
N LYS A 389 23.27 3.22 -11.60
CA LYS A 389 24.66 2.97 -12.05
C LYS A 389 25.47 4.25 -12.26
N GLU A 390 24.83 5.27 -12.82
CA GLU A 390 25.50 6.52 -13.15
C GLU A 390 25.77 7.35 -11.89
N LYS A 391 26.92 8.03 -11.83
CA LYS A 391 27.29 8.88 -10.68
C LYS A 391 26.17 9.84 -10.29
N LYS A 392 25.52 10.50 -11.25
CA LYS A 392 24.40 11.43 -10.97
C LYS A 392 23.21 10.75 -10.28
N ARG A 393 22.92 9.49 -10.61
CA ARG A 393 21.83 8.70 -10.01
C ARG A 393 22.21 8.22 -8.61
N LEU A 394 23.47 7.83 -8.41
CA LEU A 394 24.01 7.49 -7.09
C LEU A 394 24.05 8.71 -6.16
N ASP A 395 24.45 9.88 -6.66
CA ASP A 395 24.43 11.13 -5.90
C ASP A 395 22.99 11.52 -5.50
N MET A 396 22.04 11.43 -6.44
CA MET A 396 20.61 11.63 -6.17
C MET A 396 20.11 10.64 -5.11
N TYR A 397 20.48 9.37 -5.23
CA TYR A 397 20.10 8.32 -4.28
C TYR A 397 20.67 8.57 -2.88
N SER A 398 21.92 9.02 -2.77
CA SER A 398 22.49 9.44 -1.48
C SER A 398 21.72 10.62 -0.88
N ASN A 399 21.34 11.62 -1.68
CA ASN A 399 20.55 12.77 -1.21
C ASN A 399 19.13 12.36 -0.78
N LEU A 400 18.56 11.36 -1.45
CA LEU A 400 17.29 10.75 -1.10
C LEU A 400 17.35 10.10 0.28
N LEU A 401 18.40 9.34 0.57
CA LEU A 401 18.59 8.73 1.89
C LEU A 401 18.87 9.77 2.98
N GLU A 402 19.67 10.80 2.68
CA GLU A 402 19.94 11.93 3.59
C GLU A 402 18.65 12.65 4.04
N PHE A 403 17.64 12.74 3.17
CA PHE A 403 16.33 13.30 3.55
C PHE A 403 15.69 12.54 4.73
N PHE A 404 15.84 11.21 4.78
CA PHE A 404 15.25 10.39 5.84
C PHE A 404 16.10 10.35 7.10
N THR A 405 17.43 10.41 7.00
CA THR A 405 18.31 10.44 8.19
C THR A 405 18.05 11.68 9.07
N GLN A 406 17.52 12.75 8.49
CA GLN A 406 17.12 13.97 9.20
C GLN A 406 15.76 13.85 9.92
N LYS A 407 14.96 12.82 9.63
CA LYS A 407 13.60 12.62 10.17
C LYS A 407 13.62 11.67 11.37
N LYS A 408 13.87 12.21 12.57
CA LYS A 408 13.95 11.42 13.82
C LYS A 408 12.64 10.72 14.22
N ASP A 409 11.52 11.14 13.65
CA ASP A 409 10.17 10.61 13.90
C ASP A 409 9.71 9.61 12.83
N VAL A 410 10.58 9.20 11.91
CA VAL A 410 10.31 8.18 10.89
C VAL A 410 11.08 6.90 11.21
N TRP A 411 10.37 5.78 11.32
CA TRP A 411 10.98 4.47 11.51
C TRP A 411 11.55 3.96 10.19
N ILE A 412 12.88 3.97 10.06
CA ILE A 412 13.56 3.44 8.88
C ILE A 412 13.98 2.01 9.15
N THR A 413 13.44 1.05 8.40
CA THR A 413 13.73 -0.38 8.61
C THR A 413 13.41 -1.19 7.36
N THR A 414 13.56 -2.52 7.44
CA THR A 414 13.26 -3.45 6.35
C THR A 414 11.76 -3.76 6.28
N ALA A 415 11.27 -4.18 5.12
CA ALA A 415 9.87 -4.56 4.90
C ALA A 415 9.38 -5.62 5.90
N GLY A 416 10.15 -6.69 6.12
CA GLY A 416 9.81 -7.73 7.09
C GLY A 416 9.74 -7.24 8.53
N SER A 417 10.49 -6.20 8.90
CA SER A 417 10.39 -5.59 10.22
C SER A 417 9.08 -4.82 10.40
N ILE A 418 8.62 -4.11 9.35
CA ILE A 418 7.29 -3.49 9.34
C ILE A 418 6.20 -4.54 9.47
N ALA A 419 6.27 -5.61 8.67
CA ALA A 419 5.28 -6.68 8.69
C ALA A 419 5.18 -7.36 10.06
N ARG A 420 6.33 -7.70 10.68
CA ARG A 420 6.39 -8.27 12.04
C ARG A 420 5.76 -7.34 13.07
N TRP A 421 6.07 -6.05 13.02
CA TRP A 421 5.44 -5.08 13.91
C TRP A 421 3.92 -5.04 13.71
N TRP A 422 3.42 -5.07 12.47
CA TRP A 422 1.97 -5.06 12.20
C TRP A 422 1.27 -6.31 12.76
N GLN A 423 1.90 -7.48 12.62
CA GLN A 423 1.39 -8.73 13.19
C GLN A 423 1.38 -8.70 14.72
N GLN A 424 2.49 -8.27 15.34
CA GLN A 424 2.59 -8.12 16.80
C GLN A 424 1.55 -7.11 17.31
N ARG A 425 1.43 -5.97 16.62
CA ARG A 425 0.46 -4.92 16.91
C ARG A 425 -0.96 -5.47 16.94
N ALA A 426 -1.33 -6.29 15.97
CA ALA A 426 -2.66 -6.92 15.88
C ALA A 426 -2.92 -7.96 16.99
N SER A 427 -1.88 -8.51 17.61
CA SER A 427 -1.98 -9.50 18.68
C SER A 427 -2.15 -8.91 20.09
N TYR A 428 -1.84 -7.61 20.27
CA TYR A 428 -1.96 -6.99 21.58
C TYR A 428 -3.42 -6.96 22.05
N LYS A 429 -3.61 -7.43 23.27
CA LYS A 429 -4.87 -7.27 23.99
C LYS A 429 -4.79 -5.94 24.73
N ILE A 430 -5.73 -5.06 24.42
CA ILE A 430 -5.91 -3.82 25.15
C ILE A 430 -6.69 -4.20 26.41
N THR A 431 -6.03 -4.17 27.56
CA THR A 431 -6.60 -4.49 28.88
C THR A 431 -7.31 -3.31 29.48
#